data_AF-A0A4R8IKH8-F1
#
_entry.id   AF-A0A4R8IKH8-F1
#
_cell.length_a   1.000
_cell.length_b   1.000
_cell.length_c   1.000
_cell.angle_alpha   90.00
_cell.angle_beta   90.00
_cell.angle_gamma   90.00
#
_symmetry.space_group_name_H-M   'P 1'
#
loop_
_entity.id
_entity.type
_entity.pdbx_description
1 polymer ?
#
loop_
_entity_poly.entity_id
_entity_poly.type
_entity_poly.pdbx_seq_one_letter_code
_entity_poly.pdbx_strand_id
1 'polypeptide(L)'
;MKKINLLFIVAVFFVGYGKFYSQATAGSQVFNYANGNSQTFTVPFGVNSITVEVWGAGGGGAGGNTSNGRAGGGGGAYTRYVVAPVVAGTSYTVNVGQGGSGTNNPGGTGGSSAFLSGSTVMVQASGGQGGNGNTAGTGGTAASGLPTAGSTRFGGGSGGVANTSGAGGGGGGSAGAGSAGGNGGNGASNNGAGGAGGTAGSTSTGFNPGAVGGIGGTRGTGAAATAGSGNVPGSGGGGRGSSNGNSTKSGGNGANGRVIVNYVITSIDLSVTKSVSNANPFASDVVTFTIVARNNNLTLAASNVVLTDVLPTGYTFISANQAGYNQSNGVWEIGNLPANSNATLTITAVVNPTGVYNNTATISSDTMPDNVPANNTATATVTVCKGGATAPQVKQ
;
A
#
# COMPACT_ATOMS: atom_id res chain seq x y z
N MET A 1 -56.00 51.26 -15.06
CA MET A 1 -55.66 50.47 -13.86
C MET A 1 -54.77 49.31 -14.26
N LYS A 2 -53.70 49.09 -13.48
CA LYS A 2 -52.79 47.93 -13.40
C LYS A 2 -51.93 47.55 -14.63
N LYS A 3 -50.64 47.90 -14.51
CA LYS A 3 -49.50 47.27 -15.20
C LYS A 3 -49.46 45.77 -14.87
N ILE A 4 -49.31 44.91 -15.87
CA ILE A 4 -48.97 43.49 -15.71
C ILE A 4 -47.46 43.37 -15.90
N ASN A 5 -46.76 42.99 -14.84
CA ASN A 5 -45.33 42.69 -14.86
C ASN A 5 -45.11 41.32 -15.49
N LEU A 6 -44.29 41.25 -16.54
CA LEU A 6 -43.80 40.00 -17.11
C LEU A 6 -42.55 39.58 -16.33
N LEU A 7 -42.73 38.67 -15.38
CA LEU A 7 -41.64 38.05 -14.63
C LEU A 7 -41.00 36.95 -15.50
N PHE A 8 -39.82 37.21 -16.06
CA PHE A 8 -38.97 36.18 -16.66
C PHE A 8 -38.44 35.27 -15.55
N ILE A 9 -39.02 34.08 -15.42
CA ILE A 9 -38.47 33.01 -14.58
C ILE A 9 -37.31 32.38 -15.36
N VAL A 10 -36.08 32.70 -14.96
CA VAL A 10 -34.89 31.95 -15.36
C VAL A 10 -34.92 30.63 -14.58
N ALA A 11 -35.32 29.55 -15.25
CA ALA A 11 -35.22 28.20 -14.73
C ALA A 11 -33.74 27.79 -14.69
N VAL A 12 -33.11 27.91 -13.53
CA VAL A 12 -31.81 27.29 -13.26
C VAL A 12 -32.05 25.78 -13.11
N PHE A 13 -31.83 25.04 -14.21
CA PHE A 13 -31.77 23.59 -14.16
C PHE A 13 -30.50 23.16 -13.43
N PHE A 14 -30.60 22.88 -12.13
CA PHE A 14 -29.64 22.02 -11.44
C PHE A 14 -29.84 20.59 -11.94
N VAL A 15 -29.20 20.22 -13.04
CA VAL A 15 -29.06 18.81 -13.37
C VAL A 15 -27.93 18.26 -12.50
N GLY A 16 -28.31 17.71 -11.36
CA GLY A 16 -27.45 16.85 -10.56
C GLY A 16 -27.17 15.55 -11.32
N TYR A 17 -26.28 15.60 -12.31
CA TYR A 17 -25.65 14.38 -12.80
C TYR A 17 -24.70 13.90 -11.71
N GLY A 18 -25.07 12.83 -11.01
CA GLY A 18 -24.09 12.03 -10.28
C GLY A 18 -23.02 11.62 -11.28
N LYS A 19 -21.81 12.19 -11.15
CA LYS A 19 -20.67 11.78 -11.96
C LYS A 19 -20.41 10.30 -11.63
N PHE A 20 -20.62 9.42 -12.61
CA PHE A 20 -20.23 8.03 -12.51
C PHE A 20 -18.72 7.94 -12.68
N TYR A 21 -17.99 7.92 -11.57
CA TYR A 21 -16.56 7.66 -11.58
C TYR A 21 -16.32 6.19 -11.91
N SER A 22 -15.64 5.92 -13.03
CA SER A 22 -15.59 4.56 -13.60
C SER A 22 -14.41 3.72 -13.13
N GLN A 23 -13.50 4.23 -12.30
CA GLN A 23 -12.30 3.46 -11.94
C GLN A 23 -11.96 3.56 -10.46
N ALA A 24 -11.86 2.39 -9.83
CA ALA A 24 -11.15 2.18 -8.58
C ALA A 24 -9.82 1.49 -8.94
N THR A 25 -8.69 2.04 -8.52
CA THR A 25 -7.38 1.47 -8.87
C THR A 25 -6.89 0.60 -7.71
N ALA A 26 -6.71 -0.70 -7.94
CA ALA A 26 -6.12 -1.58 -6.95
C ALA A 26 -4.59 -1.41 -6.92
N GLY A 27 -4.03 -1.38 -5.71
CA GLY A 27 -2.58 -1.39 -5.46
C GLY A 27 -2.20 -2.44 -4.43
N SER A 28 -0.93 -2.83 -4.44
CA SER A 28 -0.38 -3.80 -3.49
C SER A 28 1.09 -3.46 -3.18
N GLN A 29 1.48 -3.62 -1.92
CA GLN A 29 2.87 -3.51 -1.48
C GLN A 29 3.28 -4.75 -0.68
N VAL A 30 4.40 -5.35 -1.08
CA VAL A 30 4.95 -6.57 -0.46
C VAL A 30 6.17 -6.21 0.38
N PHE A 31 6.18 -6.65 1.63
CA PHE A 31 7.26 -6.49 2.59
C PHE A 31 7.88 -7.85 2.90
N ASN A 32 9.16 -8.01 2.55
CA ASN A 32 9.97 -9.19 2.89
C ASN A 32 10.86 -8.88 4.10
N TYR A 33 11.49 -9.91 4.67
CA TYR A 33 12.43 -9.73 5.78
C TYR A 33 13.59 -8.81 5.42
N ALA A 34 13.87 -7.83 6.27
CA ALA A 34 14.88 -6.80 6.08
C ALA A 34 15.97 -6.85 7.16
N ASN A 35 16.48 -8.05 7.47
CA ASN A 35 17.55 -8.26 8.46
C ASN A 35 17.24 -7.69 9.86
N GLY A 36 15.98 -7.79 10.27
CA GLY A 36 15.50 -7.32 11.57
C GLY A 36 15.08 -5.86 11.59
N ASN A 37 15.31 -5.10 10.51
CA ASN A 37 14.86 -3.72 10.42
C ASN A 37 13.36 -3.62 10.14
N SER A 38 12.70 -2.70 10.86
CA SER A 38 11.33 -2.31 10.57
C SER A 38 11.24 -1.57 9.23
N GLN A 39 10.11 -1.78 8.54
CA GLN A 39 9.76 -1.09 7.31
C GLN A 39 8.52 -0.22 7.52
N THR A 40 8.20 0.64 6.55
CA THR A 40 7.07 1.57 6.65
C THR A 40 6.15 1.41 5.44
N PHE A 41 4.84 1.32 5.71
CA PHE A 41 3.78 1.51 4.73
C PHE A 41 3.16 2.89 4.96
N THR A 42 3.10 3.73 3.93
CA THR A 42 2.40 5.01 3.99
C THR A 42 1.14 4.91 3.14
N VAL A 43 -0.01 5.21 3.74
CA VAL A 43 -1.32 5.13 3.06
C VAL A 43 -1.31 6.08 1.85
N PRO A 44 -1.49 5.57 0.62
CA PRO A 44 -1.60 6.41 -0.55
C PRO A 44 -2.83 7.34 -0.48
N PHE A 45 -2.77 8.47 -1.17
CA PHE A 45 -3.94 9.34 -1.31
C PHE A 45 -5.12 8.60 -1.95
N GLY A 46 -6.32 8.89 -1.46
CA GLY A 46 -7.58 8.29 -1.90
C GLY A 46 -7.84 6.85 -1.47
N VAL A 47 -7.01 6.31 -0.58
CA VAL A 47 -7.23 5.03 0.08
C VAL A 47 -7.92 5.27 1.42
N ASN A 48 -9.10 4.67 1.62
CA ASN A 48 -9.86 4.73 2.87
C ASN A 48 -9.87 3.41 3.66
N SER A 49 -9.38 2.32 3.05
CA SER A 49 -9.28 0.99 3.65
C SER A 49 -8.10 0.24 3.04
N ILE A 50 -7.45 -0.57 3.86
CA ILE A 50 -6.38 -1.47 3.42
C ILE A 50 -6.67 -2.88 3.92
N THR A 51 -6.36 -3.88 3.10
CA THR A 51 -6.35 -5.29 3.50
C THR A 51 -4.92 -5.71 3.75
N VAL A 52 -4.61 -6.11 4.97
CA VAL A 52 -3.27 -6.52 5.39
C VAL A 52 -3.27 -8.04 5.56
N GLU A 53 -2.33 -8.70 4.91
CA GLU A 53 -2.08 -10.14 5.00
C GLU A 53 -0.69 -10.37 5.57
N VAL A 54 -0.61 -11.20 6.62
CA VAL A 54 0.60 -11.39 7.42
C VAL A 54 0.89 -12.88 7.56
N TRP A 55 2.12 -13.27 7.25
CA TRP A 55 2.67 -14.60 7.47
C TRP A 55 3.79 -14.54 8.50
N GLY A 56 3.69 -15.36 9.55
CA GLY A 56 4.79 -15.61 10.48
C GLY A 56 5.90 -16.39 9.79
N ALA A 57 7.13 -16.31 10.31
CA ALA A 57 8.24 -17.08 9.78
C ALA A 57 8.17 -18.56 10.19
N GLY A 58 8.82 -19.44 9.45
CA GLY A 58 8.92 -20.86 9.82
C GLY A 58 10.00 -21.12 10.86
N GLY A 59 9.82 -22.18 11.65
CA GLY A 59 10.84 -22.69 12.56
C GLY A 59 11.90 -23.53 11.81
N GLY A 60 13.12 -23.51 12.31
CA GLY A 60 14.21 -24.36 11.80
C GLY A 60 14.05 -25.80 12.27
N GLY A 61 14.39 -26.76 11.40
CA GLY A 61 14.51 -28.16 11.81
C GLY A 61 15.73 -28.38 12.68
N ALA A 62 15.69 -29.34 13.60
CA ALA A 62 16.80 -29.57 14.52
C ALA A 62 18.05 -30.11 13.81
N GLY A 63 19.21 -29.55 14.20
CA GLY A 63 20.56 -29.89 13.79
C GLY A 63 21.41 -30.54 14.91
N GLY A 64 22.74 -30.35 14.92
CA GLY A 64 23.68 -30.92 15.93
C GLY A 64 24.65 -32.04 15.46
N ASN A 65 25.23 -32.81 16.38
CA ASN A 65 26.31 -33.81 16.09
C ASN A 65 26.08 -35.17 16.80
N THR A 66 24.93 -35.79 16.59
CA THR A 66 24.63 -37.11 17.18
C THR A 66 24.05 -38.03 16.11
N SER A 67 24.20 -39.34 16.31
CA SER A 67 23.75 -40.40 15.40
C SER A 67 22.22 -40.56 15.28
N ASN A 68 21.44 -39.57 15.71
CA ASN A 68 19.98 -39.60 15.67
C ASN A 68 19.45 -38.66 14.58
N GLY A 69 18.37 -39.11 13.93
CA GLY A 69 17.52 -38.22 13.13
C GLY A 69 16.90 -37.15 14.02
N ARG A 70 16.57 -36.01 13.42
CA ARG A 70 16.04 -34.84 14.11
C ARG A 70 14.71 -34.38 13.52
N ALA A 71 13.92 -33.71 14.34
CA ALA A 71 12.58 -33.30 13.99
C ALA A 71 12.56 -32.02 13.14
N GLY A 72 11.51 -31.87 12.33
CA GLY A 72 11.28 -30.66 11.55
C GLY A 72 10.76 -29.51 12.41
N GLY A 73 10.97 -28.28 11.93
CA GLY A 73 10.37 -27.07 12.50
C GLY A 73 8.93 -26.88 12.02
N GLY A 74 8.13 -26.16 12.80
CA GLY A 74 6.75 -25.81 12.44
C GLY A 74 6.67 -24.69 11.40
N GLY A 75 5.58 -24.64 10.64
CA GLY A 75 5.27 -23.53 9.73
C GLY A 75 4.71 -22.32 10.48
N GLY A 76 4.81 -21.14 9.89
CA GLY A 76 4.24 -19.90 10.40
C GLY A 76 2.73 -19.79 10.18
N ALA A 77 2.08 -19.02 11.05
CA ALA A 77 0.66 -18.70 10.95
C ALA A 77 0.35 -17.69 9.83
N TYR A 78 -0.94 -17.53 9.55
CA TYR A 78 -1.49 -16.53 8.64
C TYR A 78 -2.60 -15.74 9.34
N THR A 79 -2.58 -14.41 9.13
CA THR A 79 -3.66 -13.52 9.53
C THR A 79 -3.94 -12.52 8.41
N ARG A 80 -5.21 -12.35 8.05
CA ARG A 80 -5.71 -11.26 7.21
C ARG A 80 -6.70 -10.41 7.97
N TYR A 81 -6.59 -9.10 7.81
CA TYR A 81 -7.52 -8.15 8.39
C TYR A 81 -7.69 -6.91 7.51
N VAL A 82 -8.89 -6.34 7.49
CA VAL A 82 -9.18 -5.06 6.83
C VAL A 82 -9.05 -3.95 7.87
N VAL A 83 -8.10 -3.05 7.66
CA VAL A 83 -7.95 -1.85 8.48
C VAL A 83 -8.73 -0.73 7.79
N ALA A 84 -9.79 -0.27 8.45
CA ALA A 84 -10.63 0.83 8.00
C ALA A 84 -11.27 1.56 9.20
N PRO A 85 -11.48 2.89 9.12
CA PRO A 85 -10.97 3.76 8.06
C PRO A 85 -9.46 4.00 8.20
N VAL A 86 -8.78 4.31 7.09
CA VAL A 86 -7.41 4.85 7.08
C VAL A 86 -7.38 6.25 6.44
N VAL A 87 -6.36 7.04 6.79
CA VAL A 87 -6.17 8.40 6.29
C VAL A 87 -4.90 8.46 5.45
N ALA A 88 -4.97 9.11 4.30
CA ALA A 88 -3.82 9.34 3.41
C ALA A 88 -2.64 9.97 4.16
N GLY A 89 -1.41 9.53 3.82
CA GLY A 89 -0.18 9.98 4.47
C GLY A 89 0.09 9.37 5.85
N THR A 90 -0.88 8.66 6.45
CA THR A 90 -0.64 7.92 7.69
C THR A 90 0.40 6.84 7.44
N SER A 91 1.41 6.76 8.31
CA SER A 91 2.45 5.75 8.25
C SER A 91 2.19 4.62 9.26
N TYR A 92 2.38 3.39 8.81
CA TYR A 92 2.28 2.17 9.59
C TYR A 92 3.62 1.44 9.57
N THR A 93 4.00 0.87 10.71
CA THR A 93 5.22 0.09 10.82
C THR A 93 4.95 -1.36 10.42
N VAL A 94 5.86 -1.94 9.66
CA VAL A 94 5.81 -3.32 9.19
C VAL A 94 7.04 -4.06 9.69
N ASN A 95 6.82 -5.07 10.52
CA ASN A 95 7.84 -5.97 11.02
C ASN A 95 7.66 -7.33 10.36
N VAL A 96 8.72 -7.86 9.76
CA VAL A 96 8.70 -9.19 9.15
C VAL A 96 9.60 -10.12 9.96
N GLY A 97 9.10 -11.29 10.32
CA GLY A 97 9.83 -12.26 11.12
C GLY A 97 10.94 -12.96 10.34
N GLN A 98 12.07 -13.23 11.01
CA GLN A 98 13.15 -14.06 10.48
C GLN A 98 12.81 -15.54 10.58
N GLY A 99 13.19 -16.34 9.58
CA GLY A 99 13.15 -17.79 9.65
C GLY A 99 14.11 -18.36 10.70
N GLY A 100 13.67 -19.41 11.40
CA GLY A 100 14.47 -20.07 12.41
C GLY A 100 15.68 -20.82 11.82
N SER A 101 16.84 -20.75 12.48
CA SER A 101 18.05 -21.48 12.03
C SER A 101 17.93 -22.99 12.25
N GLY A 102 18.30 -23.78 11.26
CA GLY A 102 18.36 -25.24 11.34
C GLY A 102 19.69 -25.80 11.86
N THR A 103 20.67 -24.96 12.20
CA THR A 103 22.01 -25.42 12.59
C THR A 103 22.06 -26.05 13.98
N ASN A 104 21.11 -25.70 14.86
CA ASN A 104 21.17 -25.96 16.29
C ASN A 104 20.15 -27.04 16.71
N ASN A 105 20.32 -27.57 17.92
CA ASN A 105 19.32 -28.39 18.59
C ASN A 105 19.04 -27.83 19.99
N PRO A 106 17.87 -27.24 20.26
CA PRO A 106 16.73 -27.08 19.35
C PRO A 106 17.03 -26.23 18.11
N GLY A 107 16.29 -26.45 17.03
CA GLY A 107 16.24 -25.51 15.91
C GLY A 107 15.70 -24.17 16.36
N GLY A 108 16.05 -23.10 15.65
CA GLY A 108 15.57 -21.76 15.97
C GLY A 108 14.06 -21.62 15.75
N THR A 109 13.39 -20.86 16.60
CA THR A 109 12.00 -20.44 16.41
C THR A 109 11.92 -19.35 15.36
N GLY A 110 10.92 -19.42 14.48
CA GLY A 110 10.62 -18.37 13.51
C GLY A 110 10.06 -17.12 14.20
N GLY A 111 10.52 -15.95 13.78
CA GLY A 111 9.99 -14.67 14.24
C GLY A 111 8.54 -14.44 13.82
N SER A 112 7.81 -13.67 14.64
CA SER A 112 6.48 -13.19 14.27
C SER A 112 6.59 -12.04 13.26
N SER A 113 5.60 -11.93 12.37
CA SER A 113 5.43 -10.75 11.51
C SER A 113 4.25 -9.93 12.01
N ALA A 114 4.31 -8.61 11.87
CA ALA A 114 3.28 -7.70 12.37
C ALA A 114 3.17 -6.41 11.54
N PHE A 115 1.96 -5.85 11.55
CA PHE A 115 1.61 -4.54 11.01
C PHE A 115 1.07 -3.68 12.16
N LEU A 116 1.63 -2.48 12.36
CA LEU A 116 1.41 -1.66 13.55
C LEU A 116 1.05 -0.22 13.21
N SER A 117 0.20 0.37 14.05
CA SER A 117 -0.01 1.82 14.11
C SER A 117 0.67 2.36 15.36
N GLY A 118 1.79 3.06 15.19
CA GLY A 118 2.68 3.35 16.32
C GLY A 118 3.14 2.06 17.01
N SER A 119 2.85 1.93 18.31
CA SER A 119 3.17 0.71 19.09
C SER A 119 2.03 -0.32 19.12
N THR A 120 0.86 0.01 18.57
CA THR A 120 -0.31 -0.88 18.61
C THR A 120 -0.25 -1.88 17.47
N VAL A 121 -0.28 -3.17 17.80
CA VAL A 121 -0.34 -4.25 16.82
C VAL A 121 -1.73 -4.32 16.21
N MET A 122 -1.84 -4.05 14.92
CA MET A 122 -3.10 -4.10 14.18
C MET A 122 -3.33 -5.48 13.58
N VAL A 123 -2.26 -6.11 13.07
CA VAL A 123 -2.29 -7.45 12.48
C VAL A 123 -0.99 -8.17 12.81
N GLN A 124 -1.05 -9.45 13.16
CA GLN A 124 0.12 -10.26 13.50
C GLN A 124 -0.13 -11.72 13.14
N ALA A 125 0.94 -12.40 12.75
CA ALA A 125 0.97 -13.84 12.65
C ALA A 125 2.25 -14.37 13.31
N SER A 126 2.09 -15.34 14.19
CA SER A 126 3.21 -15.92 14.94
C SER A 126 4.04 -16.85 14.05
N GLY A 127 5.35 -16.87 14.30
CA GLY A 127 6.23 -17.83 13.66
C GLY A 127 6.10 -19.24 14.24
N GLY A 128 6.54 -20.23 13.47
CA GLY A 128 6.59 -21.63 13.90
C GLY A 128 7.75 -21.92 14.84
N GLN A 129 7.58 -22.89 15.75
CA GLN A 129 8.63 -23.29 16.68
C GLN A 129 9.68 -24.17 15.98
N GLY A 130 10.94 -24.09 16.41
CA GLY A 130 11.97 -25.00 15.94
C GLY A 130 11.78 -26.43 16.46
N GLY A 131 12.28 -27.42 15.72
CA GLY A 131 12.29 -28.80 16.19
C GLY A 131 13.22 -28.97 17.40
N ASN A 132 12.87 -29.81 18.37
CA ASN A 132 13.71 -30.09 19.54
C ASN A 132 13.99 -31.58 19.67
N GLY A 133 15.20 -31.98 19.29
CA GLY A 133 15.59 -33.38 19.25
C GLY A 133 14.72 -34.15 18.26
N ASN A 134 13.91 -35.06 18.79
CA ASN A 134 12.96 -35.86 18.01
C ASN A 134 11.53 -35.31 18.10
N THR A 135 11.31 -34.26 18.88
CA THR A 135 10.01 -33.60 19.04
C THR A 135 9.81 -32.55 17.96
N ALA A 136 8.71 -32.68 17.22
CA ALA A 136 8.31 -31.74 16.19
C ALA A 136 8.15 -30.32 16.74
N GLY A 137 8.61 -29.33 15.97
CA GLY A 137 8.25 -27.94 16.22
C GLY A 137 6.77 -27.72 15.96
N THR A 138 6.06 -27.06 16.88
CA THR A 138 4.65 -26.72 16.67
C THR A 138 4.52 -25.63 15.62
N GLY A 139 3.42 -25.67 14.85
CA GLY A 139 3.07 -24.56 13.97
C GLY A 139 2.83 -23.27 14.75
N GLY A 140 3.03 -22.13 14.09
CA GLY A 140 2.70 -20.82 14.63
C GLY A 140 1.19 -20.72 14.86
N THR A 141 0.80 -20.10 15.96
CA THR A 141 -0.60 -19.82 16.25
C THR A 141 -1.04 -18.54 15.55
N ALA A 142 -2.30 -18.49 15.11
CA ALA A 142 -2.87 -17.23 14.68
C ALA A 142 -2.95 -16.30 15.90
N ALA A 143 -2.53 -15.04 15.75
CA ALA A 143 -2.29 -14.15 16.89
C ALA A 143 -3.53 -13.97 17.78
N SER A 144 -3.34 -14.15 19.09
CA SER A 144 -4.32 -13.84 20.13
C SER A 144 -4.35 -12.34 20.43
N GLY A 145 -5.53 -11.76 20.70
CA GLY A 145 -5.67 -10.35 21.09
C GLY A 145 -5.97 -9.35 19.97
N LEU A 146 -6.06 -9.81 18.71
CA LEU A 146 -6.53 -9.00 17.59
C LEU A 146 -8.06 -9.09 17.42
N PRO A 147 -8.73 -8.13 16.75
CA PRO A 147 -10.17 -8.20 16.47
C PRO A 147 -10.53 -9.47 15.69
N THR A 148 -11.29 -10.37 16.31
CA THR A 148 -11.68 -11.65 15.69
C THR A 148 -12.69 -11.44 14.57
N ALA A 149 -13.64 -10.52 14.75
CA ALA A 149 -14.61 -10.16 13.74
C ALA A 149 -13.94 -9.56 12.49
N GLY A 150 -14.27 -10.08 11.31
CA GLY A 150 -13.71 -9.62 10.04
C GLY A 150 -12.28 -10.10 9.74
N SER A 151 -11.64 -10.84 10.65
CA SER A 151 -10.31 -11.41 10.42
C SER A 151 -10.37 -12.84 9.88
N THR A 152 -9.42 -13.21 9.02
CA THR A 152 -9.21 -14.59 8.58
C THR A 152 -7.89 -15.08 9.18
N ARG A 153 -7.92 -16.23 9.86
CA ARG A 153 -6.83 -16.68 10.72
C ARG A 153 -6.61 -18.17 10.60
N PHE A 154 -5.37 -18.58 10.35
CA PHE A 154 -5.00 -19.98 10.24
C PHE A 154 -3.64 -20.25 10.89
N GLY A 155 -3.55 -21.35 11.62
CA GLY A 155 -2.29 -21.81 12.22
C GLY A 155 -1.39 -22.49 11.19
N GLY A 156 -0.08 -22.41 11.41
CA GLY A 156 0.88 -23.18 10.63
C GLY A 156 0.81 -24.67 10.96
N GLY A 157 1.35 -25.51 10.07
CA GLY A 157 1.48 -26.94 10.32
C GLY A 157 2.62 -27.23 11.30
N SER A 158 2.50 -28.31 12.06
CA SER A 158 3.62 -28.80 12.89
C SER A 158 4.67 -29.48 12.02
N GLY A 159 5.92 -29.53 12.49
CA GLY A 159 6.94 -30.39 11.89
C GLY A 159 6.60 -31.87 12.04
N GLY A 160 7.34 -32.72 11.35
CA GLY A 160 7.32 -34.17 11.51
C GLY A 160 8.27 -34.60 12.62
N VAL A 161 7.92 -35.68 13.32
CA VAL A 161 8.84 -36.30 14.27
C VAL A 161 9.92 -37.08 13.54
N ALA A 162 11.09 -37.18 14.17
CA ALA A 162 12.21 -37.95 13.66
C ALA A 162 12.16 -39.40 14.13
N ASN A 163 12.71 -40.31 13.34
CA ASN A 163 12.99 -41.66 13.82
C ASN A 163 14.38 -41.72 14.47
N THR A 164 14.46 -42.24 15.69
CA THR A 164 15.73 -42.44 16.40
C THR A 164 16.58 -43.44 15.62
N SER A 165 17.78 -43.04 15.18
CA SER A 165 18.67 -43.76 14.24
C SER A 165 18.22 -43.83 12.76
N GLY A 166 17.10 -43.19 12.39
CA GLY A 166 16.56 -43.15 11.03
C GLY A 166 16.62 -41.76 10.37
N ALA A 167 15.68 -41.50 9.47
CA ALA A 167 15.58 -40.24 8.74
C ALA A 167 14.99 -39.10 9.59
N GLY A 168 15.22 -37.86 9.17
CA GLY A 168 14.67 -36.67 9.81
C GLY A 168 13.21 -36.43 9.44
N GLY A 169 12.48 -35.73 10.31
CA GLY A 169 11.10 -35.32 10.05
C GLY A 169 11.02 -34.17 9.06
N GLY A 170 9.93 -34.08 8.29
CA GLY A 170 9.68 -32.94 7.39
C GLY A 170 9.30 -31.67 8.15
N GLY A 171 9.49 -30.51 7.56
CA GLY A 171 9.02 -29.23 8.10
C GLY A 171 7.51 -29.09 7.96
N GLY A 172 6.89 -28.28 8.83
CA GLY A 172 5.48 -27.92 8.71
C GLY A 172 5.23 -26.95 7.57
N GLY A 173 4.08 -27.10 6.90
CA GLY A 173 3.64 -26.16 5.88
C GLY A 173 3.18 -24.83 6.49
N SER A 174 3.34 -23.72 5.78
CA SER A 174 2.81 -22.43 6.24
C SER A 174 1.30 -22.33 5.99
N ALA A 175 0.62 -21.59 6.86
CA ALA A 175 -0.78 -21.28 6.70
C ALA A 175 -1.03 -20.37 5.48
N GLY A 176 -2.23 -20.45 4.91
CA GLY A 176 -2.64 -19.65 3.76
C GLY A 176 -3.97 -18.95 3.97
N ALA A 177 -4.41 -18.19 2.96
CA ALA A 177 -5.66 -17.42 3.01
C ALA A 177 -6.92 -18.26 3.17
N GLY A 178 -6.88 -19.56 2.81
CA GLY A 178 -8.02 -20.46 2.83
C GLY A 178 -7.92 -21.62 3.81
N SER A 179 -6.75 -21.93 4.37
CA SER A 179 -6.60 -23.04 5.32
C SER A 179 -5.33 -22.97 6.16
N ALA A 180 -5.32 -23.77 7.23
CA ALA A 180 -4.11 -24.09 7.99
C ALA A 180 -3.04 -24.76 7.12
N GLY A 181 -1.79 -24.66 7.57
CA GLY A 181 -0.68 -25.41 6.99
C GLY A 181 -0.75 -26.89 7.37
N GLY A 182 -0.33 -27.76 6.46
CA GLY A 182 -0.24 -29.20 6.69
C GLY A 182 0.94 -29.57 7.57
N ASN A 183 0.79 -30.65 8.34
CA ASN A 183 1.88 -31.17 9.18
C ASN A 183 2.96 -31.85 8.32
N GLY A 184 4.22 -31.71 8.73
CA GLY A 184 5.34 -32.43 8.14
C GLY A 184 5.21 -33.94 8.36
N GLY A 185 5.60 -34.72 7.36
CA GLY A 185 5.67 -36.16 7.44
C GLY A 185 6.75 -36.62 8.42
N ASN A 186 6.52 -37.73 9.10
CA ASN A 186 7.50 -38.33 9.99
C ASN A 186 8.66 -38.93 9.21
N GLY A 187 9.86 -38.91 9.79
CA GLY A 187 11.02 -39.56 9.21
C GLY A 187 10.85 -41.08 9.19
N ALA A 188 11.25 -41.73 8.09
CA ALA A 188 11.22 -43.17 7.99
C ALA A 188 12.28 -43.84 8.91
N SER A 189 12.03 -45.08 9.32
CA SER A 189 13.03 -45.92 9.97
C SER A 189 14.18 -46.28 9.03
N ASN A 190 15.38 -46.50 9.58
CA ASN A 190 16.54 -47.03 8.85
C ASN A 190 16.93 -46.18 7.61
N ASN A 191 17.25 -46.80 6.48
CA ASN A 191 17.70 -46.13 5.24
C ASN A 191 16.54 -45.51 4.42
N GLY A 192 15.39 -45.24 5.05
CA GLY A 192 14.23 -44.68 4.37
C GLY A 192 14.37 -43.18 4.03
N ALA A 193 13.41 -42.69 3.25
CA ALA A 193 13.32 -41.28 2.87
C ALA A 193 13.10 -40.37 4.08
N GLY A 194 13.56 -39.14 3.99
CA GLY A 194 13.20 -38.09 4.93
C GLY A 194 11.70 -37.79 4.88
N GLY A 195 11.17 -37.29 6.00
CA GLY A 195 9.76 -36.93 6.07
C GLY A 195 9.41 -35.88 5.01
N ALA A 196 8.27 -36.07 4.33
CA ALA A 196 7.78 -35.09 3.37
C ALA A 196 7.48 -33.75 4.05
N GLY A 197 7.68 -32.64 3.34
CA GLY A 197 7.21 -31.35 3.82
C GLY A 197 5.69 -31.32 3.97
N GLY A 198 5.19 -30.68 5.02
CA GLY A 198 3.76 -30.50 5.20
C GLY A 198 3.16 -29.65 4.09
N THR A 199 1.93 -29.97 3.67
CA THR A 199 1.28 -29.29 2.55
C THR A 199 1.06 -27.80 2.83
N ALA A 200 1.12 -27.00 1.79
CA ALA A 200 0.71 -25.60 1.81
C ALA A 200 -0.74 -25.42 2.29
N GLY A 201 -1.01 -24.36 3.05
CA GLY A 201 -2.37 -23.85 3.16
C GLY A 201 -2.90 -23.35 1.80
N SER A 202 -4.18 -23.61 1.52
CA SER A 202 -4.84 -23.26 0.26
C SER A 202 -5.05 -21.74 0.11
N THR A 203 -5.19 -21.26 -1.13
CA THR A 203 -5.52 -19.87 -1.48
C THR A 203 -6.95 -19.77 -2.00
N SER A 204 -7.60 -18.64 -1.73
CA SER A 204 -8.85 -18.26 -2.42
C SER A 204 -8.63 -17.17 -3.48
N THR A 205 -7.43 -16.57 -3.57
CA THR A 205 -7.23 -15.29 -4.28
C THR A 205 -6.00 -15.23 -5.20
N GLY A 206 -5.28 -16.33 -5.47
CA GLY A 206 -4.18 -16.35 -6.45
C GLY A 206 -2.89 -15.60 -6.06
N PHE A 207 -2.85 -14.89 -4.94
CA PHE A 207 -1.62 -14.30 -4.40
C PHE A 207 -0.96 -15.25 -3.38
N ASN A 208 0.18 -15.81 -3.80
CA ASN A 208 1.15 -16.65 -3.08
C ASN A 208 0.57 -17.81 -2.22
N PRO A 209 0.73 -19.08 -2.65
CA PRO A 209 0.26 -20.22 -1.88
C PRO A 209 0.97 -20.30 -0.53
N GLY A 210 0.31 -20.93 0.45
CA GLY A 210 1.04 -21.49 1.58
C GLY A 210 2.24 -22.27 1.07
N ALA A 211 3.23 -22.43 1.92
CA ALA A 211 4.48 -23.05 1.54
C ALA A 211 4.46 -24.52 1.96
N VAL A 212 4.93 -25.40 1.08
CA VAL A 212 5.30 -26.76 1.51
C VAL A 212 6.50 -26.65 2.46
N GLY A 213 6.48 -27.43 3.53
CA GLY A 213 7.61 -27.54 4.45
C GLY A 213 8.88 -28.09 3.78
N GLY A 214 10.03 -27.89 4.41
CA GLY A 214 11.27 -28.50 3.96
C GLY A 214 11.24 -30.02 4.12
N ILE A 215 11.83 -30.76 3.18
CA ILE A 215 11.95 -32.23 3.31
C ILE A 215 12.94 -32.59 4.43
N GLY A 216 12.66 -33.66 5.18
CA GLY A 216 13.61 -34.20 6.16
C GLY A 216 14.87 -34.77 5.47
N GLY A 217 15.99 -34.79 6.18
CA GLY A 217 17.22 -35.41 5.68
C GLY A 217 17.10 -36.94 5.68
N THR A 218 17.69 -37.62 4.69
CA THR A 218 17.76 -39.09 4.67
C THR A 218 18.86 -39.58 5.61
N ARG A 219 18.83 -40.85 6.01
CA ARG A 219 19.94 -41.46 6.76
C ARG A 219 21.17 -41.61 5.85
N GLY A 220 22.36 -41.20 6.30
CA GLY A 220 23.60 -41.38 5.52
C GLY A 220 24.79 -40.48 5.88
N THR A 221 25.95 -40.75 5.28
CA THR A 221 27.16 -39.90 5.35
C THR A 221 27.08 -38.78 4.30
N GLY A 222 27.67 -37.60 4.57
CA GLY A 222 27.67 -36.45 3.63
C GLY A 222 26.34 -35.66 3.51
N ALA A 223 26.16 -34.98 2.37
CA ALA A 223 25.06 -34.04 2.07
C ALA A 223 23.65 -34.65 2.12
N ALA A 224 23.54 -35.98 2.00
CA ALA A 224 22.26 -36.70 2.03
C ALA A 224 21.51 -36.59 3.37
N ALA A 225 22.21 -36.34 4.48
CA ALA A 225 21.55 -36.16 5.79
C ALA A 225 21.22 -34.70 6.13
N THR A 226 21.57 -33.75 5.25
CA THR A 226 21.13 -32.36 5.35
C THR A 226 19.67 -32.28 4.93
N ALA A 227 18.87 -31.59 5.72
CA ALA A 227 17.45 -31.43 5.43
C ALA A 227 17.18 -30.20 4.57
N GLY A 228 16.06 -30.22 3.85
CA GLY A 228 15.61 -29.09 3.05
C GLY A 228 15.16 -27.93 3.91
N SER A 229 15.57 -26.71 3.54
CA SER A 229 15.02 -25.48 4.09
C SER A 229 13.59 -25.25 3.59
N GLY A 230 12.83 -24.45 4.34
CA GLY A 230 11.62 -23.83 3.83
C GLY A 230 11.99 -22.77 2.77
N ASN A 231 11.37 -22.83 1.60
CA ASN A 231 11.73 -21.98 0.45
C ASN A 231 10.70 -20.86 0.16
N VAL A 232 9.57 -20.83 0.85
CA VAL A 232 8.45 -19.89 0.60
C VAL A 232 8.00 -19.36 1.96
N PRO A 233 7.51 -18.10 2.07
CA PRO A 233 7.32 -17.47 3.37
C PRO A 233 6.56 -18.32 4.39
N GLY A 234 7.17 -18.41 5.57
CA GLY A 234 6.63 -19.15 6.71
C GLY A 234 6.81 -20.66 6.69
N SER A 235 7.35 -21.34 5.66
CA SER A 235 7.54 -22.80 5.76
C SER A 235 8.59 -23.18 6.81
N GLY A 236 8.30 -24.25 7.56
CA GLY A 236 9.26 -24.85 8.47
C GLY A 236 10.35 -25.61 7.74
N GLY A 237 11.55 -25.66 8.32
CA GLY A 237 12.66 -26.45 7.81
C GLY A 237 12.57 -27.93 8.22
N GLY A 238 13.06 -28.83 7.36
CA GLY A 238 13.14 -30.26 7.69
C GLY A 238 14.20 -30.55 8.76
N GLY A 239 14.01 -31.60 9.54
CA GLY A 239 15.00 -32.07 10.50
C GLY A 239 16.06 -32.94 9.82
N ARG A 240 17.29 -32.90 10.33
CA ARG A 240 18.40 -33.67 9.73
C ARG A 240 18.21 -35.19 9.86
N GLY A 241 18.80 -35.96 8.96
CA GLY A 241 18.86 -37.42 9.06
C GLY A 241 19.94 -37.91 10.03
N SER A 242 19.84 -39.15 10.48
CA SER A 242 20.92 -39.80 11.23
C SER A 242 22.20 -39.93 10.39
N SER A 243 23.36 -39.69 11.01
CA SER A 243 24.67 -39.91 10.38
C SER A 243 25.68 -40.53 11.34
N ASN A 244 26.48 -41.46 10.84
CA ASN A 244 27.54 -42.16 11.60
C ASN A 244 28.87 -41.37 11.66
N GLY A 245 28.90 -40.11 11.24
CA GLY A 245 30.09 -39.26 11.27
C GLY A 245 30.03 -38.21 12.39
N ASN A 246 31.18 -37.88 12.96
CA ASN A 246 31.39 -36.82 13.95
C ASN A 246 31.37 -35.41 13.31
N SER A 247 30.42 -35.15 12.41
CA SER A 247 30.23 -33.83 11.80
C SER A 247 28.88 -33.26 12.19
N THR A 248 28.88 -32.01 12.64
CA THR A 248 27.66 -31.24 12.88
C THR A 248 26.87 -31.15 11.58
N LYS A 249 25.66 -31.72 11.56
CA LYS A 249 24.75 -31.63 10.42
C LYS A 249 23.56 -30.78 10.78
N SER A 250 23.31 -29.78 9.95
CA SER A 250 22.18 -28.86 10.07
C SER A 250 20.90 -29.52 9.60
N GLY A 251 19.81 -29.25 10.32
CA GLY A 251 18.49 -29.27 9.71
C GLY A 251 18.33 -28.13 8.70
N GLY A 252 17.17 -28.08 8.07
CA GLY A 252 16.78 -27.01 7.18
C GLY A 252 16.41 -25.76 7.97
N ASN A 253 16.72 -24.59 7.40
CA ASN A 253 16.27 -23.33 7.96
C ASN A 253 14.76 -23.17 7.70
N GLY A 254 14.05 -22.53 8.61
CA GLY A 254 12.72 -22.02 8.33
C GLY A 254 12.79 -20.83 7.36
N ALA A 255 11.74 -20.63 6.58
CA ALA A 255 11.62 -19.47 5.71
C ALA A 255 11.24 -18.22 6.51
N ASN A 256 11.68 -17.05 6.05
CA ASN A 256 11.25 -15.76 6.59
C ASN A 256 9.73 -15.57 6.47
N GLY A 257 9.16 -14.68 7.27
CA GLY A 257 7.77 -14.25 7.13
C GLY A 257 7.55 -13.32 5.94
N ARG A 258 6.32 -12.81 5.80
CA ARG A 258 5.96 -11.80 4.79
C ARG A 258 4.77 -10.96 5.28
N VAL A 259 4.70 -9.72 4.83
CA VAL A 259 3.49 -8.89 4.94
C VAL A 259 3.11 -8.36 3.56
N ILE A 260 1.83 -8.40 3.22
CA ILE A 260 1.29 -7.81 1.99
C ILE A 260 0.19 -6.83 2.39
N VAL A 261 0.22 -5.63 1.83
CA VAL A 261 -0.82 -4.62 2.02
C VAL A 261 -1.47 -4.36 0.67
N ASN A 262 -2.72 -4.77 0.53
CA ASN A 262 -3.55 -4.49 -0.63
C ASN A 262 -4.47 -3.31 -0.33
N TYR A 263 -4.71 -2.45 -1.31
CA TYR A 263 -5.54 -1.28 -1.14
C TYR A 263 -6.23 -0.91 -2.44
N VAL A 264 -7.28 -0.11 -2.33
CA VAL A 264 -8.02 0.42 -3.47
C VAL A 264 -8.04 1.93 -3.35
N ILE A 265 -7.58 2.60 -4.41
CA ILE A 265 -7.67 4.04 -4.54
C ILE A 265 -9.06 4.36 -5.10
N THR A 266 -9.78 5.19 -4.37
CA THR A 266 -11.19 5.55 -4.65
C THR A 266 -11.39 7.03 -4.88
N SER A 267 -10.36 7.86 -4.70
CA SER A 267 -10.42 9.30 -4.91
C SER A 267 -9.06 9.86 -5.37
N ILE A 268 -9.11 11.06 -5.95
CA ILE A 268 -7.95 11.90 -6.26
C ILE A 268 -7.99 13.17 -5.41
N ASP A 269 -6.92 13.96 -5.45
CA ASP A 269 -6.81 15.29 -4.84
C ASP A 269 -6.14 16.21 -5.86
N LEU A 270 -6.95 17.02 -6.53
CA LEU A 270 -6.48 18.12 -7.36
C LEU A 270 -6.43 19.40 -6.53
N SER A 271 -5.67 20.40 -6.95
CA SER A 271 -5.76 21.73 -6.35
C SER A 271 -5.40 22.83 -7.32
N VAL A 272 -5.87 24.03 -7.02
CA VAL A 272 -5.55 25.25 -7.76
C VAL A 272 -4.95 26.30 -6.83
N THR A 273 -3.89 26.95 -7.29
CA THR A 273 -3.49 28.25 -6.74
C THR A 273 -3.55 29.30 -7.85
N LYS A 274 -3.86 30.54 -7.47
CA LYS A 274 -4.01 31.65 -8.41
C LYS A 274 -3.48 32.95 -7.82
N SER A 275 -2.71 33.67 -8.62
CA SER A 275 -2.19 34.99 -8.29
C SER A 275 -2.31 35.94 -9.48
N VAL A 276 -2.11 37.23 -9.22
CA VAL A 276 -2.09 38.29 -10.21
C VAL A 276 -0.79 39.09 -10.03
N SER A 277 -0.18 39.52 -11.13
CA SER A 277 1.09 40.27 -11.09
C SER A 277 0.99 41.61 -10.36
N ASN A 278 -0.19 42.23 -10.35
CA ASN A 278 -0.50 43.45 -9.59
C ASN A 278 -1.94 43.37 -9.05
N ALA A 279 -2.10 43.36 -7.73
CA ALA A 279 -3.41 43.34 -7.06
C ALA A 279 -4.08 44.73 -6.98
N ASN A 280 -3.32 45.81 -7.24
CA ASN A 280 -3.77 47.20 -7.21
C ASN A 280 -3.44 47.97 -8.50
N PRO A 281 -3.86 47.50 -9.67
CA PRO A 281 -3.58 48.17 -10.94
C PRO A 281 -4.44 49.42 -11.14
N PHE A 282 -4.00 50.32 -12.00
CA PHE A 282 -4.85 51.35 -12.60
C PHE A 282 -5.62 50.78 -13.80
N ALA A 283 -6.66 51.48 -14.23
CA ALA A 283 -7.33 51.15 -15.48
C ALA A 283 -6.34 51.28 -16.65
N SER A 284 -6.49 50.41 -17.66
CA SER A 284 -5.58 50.24 -18.80
C SER A 284 -4.23 49.60 -18.51
N ASP A 285 -3.89 49.31 -17.24
CA ASP A 285 -2.71 48.50 -16.93
C ASP A 285 -2.89 47.08 -17.50
N VAL A 286 -1.76 46.45 -17.85
CA VAL A 286 -1.71 45.04 -18.21
C VAL A 286 -1.36 44.23 -16.97
N VAL A 287 -2.19 43.24 -16.65
CA VAL A 287 -1.92 42.27 -15.58
C VAL A 287 -1.82 40.86 -16.14
N THR A 288 -1.05 40.02 -15.45
CA THR A 288 -0.94 38.60 -15.74
C THR A 288 -1.46 37.81 -14.55
N PHE A 289 -2.45 36.98 -14.80
CA PHE A 289 -2.88 35.95 -13.86
C PHE A 289 -2.01 34.71 -14.03
N THR A 290 -1.51 34.16 -12.93
CA THR A 290 -0.78 32.89 -12.91
C THR A 290 -1.61 31.87 -12.15
N ILE A 291 -1.98 30.78 -12.82
CA ILE A 291 -2.80 29.71 -12.28
C ILE A 291 -1.99 28.42 -12.32
N VAL A 292 -1.83 27.77 -11.17
CA VAL A 292 -1.13 26.48 -11.04
C VAL A 292 -2.16 25.42 -10.67
N ALA A 293 -2.39 24.50 -11.60
CA ALA A 293 -3.14 23.27 -11.39
C ALA A 293 -2.18 22.19 -10.89
N ARG A 294 -2.52 21.51 -9.79
CA ARG A 294 -1.69 20.45 -9.20
C ARG A 294 -2.50 19.17 -9.00
N ASN A 295 -1.84 18.03 -9.23
CA ASN A 295 -2.28 16.74 -8.75
C ASN A 295 -1.48 16.39 -7.49
N ASN A 296 -2.15 16.34 -6.33
CA ASN A 296 -1.54 16.04 -5.04
C ASN A 296 -1.39 14.54 -4.78
N ASN A 297 -1.96 13.67 -5.63
CA ASN A 297 -1.75 12.23 -5.52
C ASN A 297 -0.30 11.87 -5.85
N LEU A 298 0.36 11.13 -4.94
CA LEU A 298 1.77 10.75 -5.10
C LEU A 298 2.02 9.68 -6.16
N THR A 299 1.01 8.84 -6.46
CA THR A 299 1.18 7.65 -7.30
C THR A 299 0.20 7.55 -8.45
N LEU A 300 -0.89 8.32 -8.43
CA LEU A 300 -1.97 8.23 -9.42
C LEU A 300 -2.03 9.49 -10.28
N ALA A 301 -2.01 9.32 -11.60
CA ALA A 301 -2.29 10.40 -12.53
C ALA A 301 -3.80 10.69 -12.58
N ALA A 302 -4.16 11.95 -12.82
CA ALA A 302 -5.52 12.34 -13.13
C ALA A 302 -5.66 12.50 -14.64
N SER A 303 -6.69 11.92 -15.24
CA SER A 303 -7.02 12.05 -16.66
C SER A 303 -8.22 12.99 -16.86
N ASN A 304 -8.38 13.46 -18.10
CA ASN A 304 -9.38 14.45 -18.51
C ASN A 304 -9.51 15.62 -17.51
N VAL A 305 -8.36 16.10 -17.06
CA VAL A 305 -8.29 17.25 -16.16
C VAL A 305 -8.63 18.50 -16.96
N VAL A 306 -9.58 19.26 -16.43
CA VAL A 306 -10.06 20.51 -17.01
C VAL A 306 -9.96 21.60 -15.96
N LEU A 307 -9.36 22.73 -16.33
CA LEU A 307 -9.38 23.96 -15.53
C LEU A 307 -10.28 24.98 -16.23
N THR A 308 -11.11 25.68 -15.47
CA THR A 308 -12.00 26.75 -15.97
C THR A 308 -11.68 28.06 -15.27
N ASP A 309 -11.43 29.09 -16.06
CA ASP A 309 -11.05 30.43 -15.64
C ASP A 309 -11.59 31.44 -16.66
N VAL A 310 -12.84 31.87 -16.49
CA VAL A 310 -13.44 32.90 -17.36
C VAL A 310 -13.00 34.26 -16.86
N LEU A 311 -12.24 35.00 -17.68
CA LEU A 311 -11.90 36.39 -17.35
C LEU A 311 -13.20 37.21 -17.13
N PRO A 312 -13.34 37.84 -15.96
CA PRO A 312 -14.46 38.74 -15.69
C PRO A 312 -14.50 39.95 -16.61
N THR A 313 -15.65 40.65 -16.65
CA THR A 313 -15.87 41.87 -17.46
C THR A 313 -14.94 43.03 -17.11
N GLY A 314 -14.31 43.01 -15.93
CA GLY A 314 -13.26 43.96 -15.54
C GLY A 314 -11.95 43.78 -16.31
N TYR A 315 -11.85 42.83 -17.23
CA TYR A 315 -10.66 42.56 -18.02
C TYR A 315 -10.96 42.39 -19.50
N THR A 316 -10.01 42.78 -20.35
CA THR A 316 -9.99 42.47 -21.78
C THR A 316 -8.82 41.54 -22.07
N PHE A 317 -9.08 40.35 -22.58
CA PHE A 317 -8.06 39.34 -22.87
C PHE A 317 -7.02 39.84 -23.90
N ILE A 318 -5.74 39.53 -23.67
CA ILE A 318 -4.66 39.73 -24.64
C ILE A 318 -4.15 38.39 -25.15
N SER A 319 -3.71 37.52 -24.24
CA SER A 319 -3.09 36.24 -24.57
C SER A 319 -3.12 35.25 -23.42
N ALA A 320 -2.93 33.96 -23.75
CA ALA A 320 -2.63 32.91 -22.80
C ALA A 320 -1.44 32.09 -23.31
N ASN A 321 -0.64 31.51 -22.41
CA ASN A 321 0.51 30.68 -22.79
C ASN A 321 0.14 29.25 -23.21
N GLN A 322 -1.09 28.81 -22.96
CA GLN A 322 -1.56 27.47 -23.27
C GLN A 322 -2.47 27.50 -24.50
N ALA A 323 -2.06 26.80 -25.57
CA ALA A 323 -2.83 26.73 -26.81
C ALA A 323 -4.20 26.05 -26.65
N GLY A 324 -4.38 25.23 -25.62
CA GLY A 324 -5.65 24.58 -25.27
C GLY A 324 -6.60 25.42 -24.43
N TYR A 325 -6.28 26.69 -24.13
CA TYR A 325 -7.17 27.59 -23.40
C TYR A 325 -8.12 28.33 -24.36
N ASN A 326 -9.42 28.27 -24.09
CA ASN A 326 -10.45 28.97 -24.84
C ASN A 326 -10.96 30.18 -24.04
N GLN A 327 -10.62 31.38 -24.49
CA GLN A 327 -10.99 32.64 -23.82
C GLN A 327 -12.50 32.89 -23.67
N SER A 328 -13.32 32.30 -24.56
CA SER A 328 -14.76 32.57 -24.61
C SER A 328 -15.50 31.91 -23.45
N ASN A 329 -15.02 30.75 -23.01
CA ASN A 329 -15.62 29.95 -21.94
C ASN A 329 -14.65 29.66 -20.80
N GLY A 330 -13.41 30.17 -20.87
CA GLY A 330 -12.38 30.02 -19.84
C GLY A 330 -11.81 28.61 -19.70
N VAL A 331 -12.17 27.67 -20.59
CA VAL A 331 -11.80 26.26 -20.46
C VAL A 331 -10.38 26.04 -20.95
N TRP A 332 -9.56 25.40 -20.13
CA TRP A 332 -8.27 24.81 -20.49
C TRP A 332 -8.30 23.31 -20.26
N GLU A 333 -8.19 22.55 -21.35
CA GLU A 333 -8.06 21.10 -21.32
C GLU A 333 -6.59 20.73 -21.03
N ILE A 334 -6.32 20.33 -19.79
CA ILE A 334 -4.99 19.84 -19.37
C ILE A 334 -4.80 18.39 -19.83
N GLY A 335 -5.88 17.61 -19.88
CA GLY A 335 -5.84 16.21 -20.26
C GLY A 335 -5.26 15.35 -19.14
N ASN A 336 -4.11 14.70 -19.37
CA ASN A 336 -3.47 13.87 -18.35
C ASN A 336 -2.50 14.69 -17.49
N LEU A 337 -2.77 14.78 -16.19
CA LEU A 337 -1.90 15.38 -15.19
C LEU A 337 -1.24 14.27 -14.35
N PRO A 338 0.07 13.99 -14.56
CA PRO A 338 0.76 12.91 -13.85
C PRO A 338 0.71 13.08 -12.33
N ALA A 339 0.97 11.97 -11.63
CA ALA A 339 1.09 11.98 -10.18
C ALA A 339 2.12 13.02 -9.70
N ASN A 340 1.82 13.70 -8.60
CA ASN A 340 2.65 14.70 -7.95
C ASN A 340 3.21 15.78 -8.90
N SER A 341 2.47 16.11 -9.95
CA SER A 341 2.88 17.06 -10.99
C SER A 341 1.95 18.28 -11.03
N ASN A 342 2.41 19.33 -11.67
CA ASN A 342 1.63 20.55 -11.89
C ASN A 342 1.67 20.99 -13.35
N ALA A 343 0.66 21.77 -13.74
CA ALA A 343 0.57 22.46 -15.01
C ALA A 343 0.20 23.93 -14.75
N THR A 344 0.78 24.84 -15.53
CA THR A 344 0.64 26.29 -15.30
C THR A 344 0.00 26.99 -16.49
N LEU A 345 -1.06 27.73 -16.22
CA LEU A 345 -1.71 28.65 -17.16
C LEU A 345 -1.41 30.09 -16.73
N THR A 346 -0.97 30.90 -17.68
CA THR A 346 -0.86 32.36 -17.52
C THR A 346 -1.79 33.04 -18.50
N ILE A 347 -2.61 33.96 -18.00
CA ILE A 347 -3.53 34.78 -18.80
C ILE A 347 -3.12 36.24 -18.65
N THR A 348 -2.82 36.89 -19.77
CA THR A 348 -2.50 38.32 -19.83
C THR A 348 -3.72 39.10 -20.29
N ALA A 349 -4.07 40.17 -19.58
CA ALA A 349 -5.26 40.97 -19.85
C ALA A 349 -5.05 42.45 -19.51
N VAL A 350 -5.77 43.33 -20.21
CA VAL A 350 -5.90 44.75 -19.87
C VAL A 350 -6.99 44.92 -18.81
N VAL A 351 -6.73 45.75 -17.80
CA VAL A 351 -7.70 46.12 -16.77
C VAL A 351 -8.69 47.15 -17.31
N ASN A 352 -9.98 46.83 -17.31
CA ASN A 352 -11.03 47.74 -17.73
C ASN A 352 -11.39 48.74 -16.60
N PRO A 353 -11.84 49.97 -16.93
CA PRO A 353 -12.21 50.97 -15.92
C PRO A 353 -13.35 50.58 -14.98
N THR A 354 -14.19 49.65 -15.41
CA THR A 354 -15.34 49.13 -14.65
C THR A 354 -15.53 47.66 -14.95
N GLY A 355 -16.11 46.92 -13.99
CA GLY A 355 -16.46 45.51 -14.15
C GLY A 355 -16.27 44.75 -12.85
N VAL A 356 -16.39 43.43 -12.93
CA VAL A 356 -16.01 42.54 -11.83
C VAL A 356 -14.51 42.26 -11.92
N TYR A 357 -13.78 42.32 -10.80
CA TYR A 357 -12.32 42.15 -10.78
C TYR A 357 -11.86 40.87 -10.08
N ASN A 358 -12.73 40.19 -9.33
CA ASN A 358 -12.39 38.90 -8.75
C ASN A 358 -12.37 37.85 -9.84
N ASN A 359 -11.18 37.34 -10.16
CA ASN A 359 -11.00 36.31 -11.16
C ASN A 359 -10.82 34.95 -10.48
N THR A 360 -11.67 33.97 -10.80
CA THR A 360 -11.72 32.67 -10.11
C THR A 360 -11.44 31.53 -11.08
N ALA A 361 -10.48 30.68 -10.72
CA ALA A 361 -10.18 29.44 -11.43
C ALA A 361 -10.73 28.25 -10.65
N THR A 362 -11.25 27.25 -11.35
CA THR A 362 -11.71 25.97 -10.77
C THR A 362 -11.16 24.80 -11.58
N ILE A 363 -10.66 23.76 -10.91
CA ILE A 363 -10.20 22.51 -11.55
C ILE A 363 -11.20 21.38 -11.31
N SER A 364 -11.28 20.47 -12.27
CA SER A 364 -12.02 19.23 -12.11
C SER A 364 -11.43 18.12 -12.99
N SER A 365 -11.81 16.88 -12.69
CA SER A 365 -11.54 15.70 -13.49
C SER A 365 -12.76 14.77 -13.44
N ASP A 366 -12.83 13.83 -14.37
CA ASP A 366 -13.80 12.73 -14.40
C ASP A 366 -13.19 11.38 -13.96
N THR A 367 -11.90 11.35 -13.62
CA THR A 367 -11.16 10.11 -13.32
C THR A 367 -11.69 9.43 -12.07
N MET A 368 -11.80 10.18 -10.98
CA MET A 368 -12.23 9.73 -9.65
C MET A 368 -12.79 10.94 -8.86
N PRO A 369 -13.58 10.71 -7.79
CA PRO A 369 -14.02 11.82 -6.94
C PRO A 369 -12.82 12.50 -6.30
N ASP A 370 -12.94 13.79 -6.03
CA ASP A 370 -11.93 14.54 -5.29
C ASP A 370 -12.23 14.49 -3.78
N ASN A 371 -11.26 14.11 -2.94
CA ASN A 371 -11.47 14.03 -1.49
C ASN A 371 -11.19 15.33 -0.72
N VAL A 372 -10.66 16.36 -1.38
CA VAL A 372 -10.40 17.67 -0.77
C VAL A 372 -11.01 18.79 -1.63
N PRO A 373 -12.29 18.74 -2.01
CA PRO A 373 -12.87 19.66 -3.00
C PRO A 373 -12.75 21.16 -2.66
N ALA A 374 -12.48 21.52 -1.41
CA ALA A 374 -12.26 22.89 -0.96
C ALA A 374 -11.01 23.56 -1.56
N ASN A 375 -10.02 22.79 -2.05
CA ASN A 375 -8.79 23.33 -2.67
C ASN A 375 -8.87 23.39 -4.21
N ASN A 376 -10.01 23.00 -4.79
CA ASN A 376 -10.22 22.96 -6.25
C ASN A 376 -10.58 24.30 -6.88
N THR A 377 -10.71 25.35 -6.07
CA THR A 377 -11.04 26.69 -6.53
C THR A 377 -10.09 27.70 -5.90
N ALA A 378 -9.62 28.67 -6.69
CA ALA A 378 -8.82 29.79 -6.20
C ALA A 378 -9.24 31.10 -6.87
N THR A 379 -9.30 32.18 -6.08
CA THR A 379 -9.68 33.52 -6.55
C THR A 379 -8.51 34.49 -6.37
N ALA A 380 -8.13 35.18 -7.44
CA ALA A 380 -7.31 36.39 -7.34
C ALA A 380 -8.23 37.59 -7.17
N THR A 381 -8.05 38.32 -6.07
CA THR A 381 -8.77 39.56 -5.78
C THR A 381 -7.96 40.75 -6.27
N VAL A 382 -8.58 41.63 -7.06
CA VAL A 382 -7.96 42.85 -7.58
C VAL A 382 -8.81 44.05 -7.18
N THR A 383 -8.14 45.10 -6.69
CA THR A 383 -8.78 46.38 -6.36
C THR A 383 -8.19 47.45 -7.26
N VAL A 384 -8.98 47.92 -8.24
CA VAL A 384 -8.51 48.94 -9.18
C VAL A 384 -8.35 50.29 -8.48
N CYS A 385 -7.16 50.87 -8.62
CA CYS A 385 -6.85 52.19 -8.12
C CYS A 385 -7.66 53.23 -8.91
N LYS A 386 -8.46 54.04 -8.21
CA LYS A 386 -9.08 55.21 -8.82
C LYS A 386 -8.00 56.28 -8.97
N GLY A 387 -7.71 56.67 -10.20
CA GLY A 387 -6.89 57.85 -10.44
C GLY A 387 -7.51 59.05 -9.72
N GLY A 388 -6.82 59.58 -8.72
CA GLY A 388 -7.22 60.82 -8.08
C GLY A 388 -7.21 61.94 -9.10
N ALA A 389 -8.30 62.70 -9.17
CA ALA A 389 -8.39 63.87 -10.02
C ALA A 389 -7.33 64.91 -9.62
N THR A 390 -6.79 65.58 -10.64
CA THR A 390 -6.01 66.84 -10.66
C THR A 390 -4.49 66.78 -10.42
N ALA A 391 -3.73 66.78 -11.52
CA ALA A 391 -2.57 67.67 -11.62
C ALA A 391 -3.10 69.09 -11.93
N PRO A 392 -2.62 70.16 -11.26
CA PRO A 392 -3.05 71.52 -11.60
C PRO A 392 -2.59 71.84 -13.01
N GLN A 393 -3.54 72.19 -13.89
CA GLN A 393 -3.23 72.92 -15.10
C GLN A 393 -2.69 74.29 -14.67
N VAL A 394 -1.38 74.51 -14.81
CA VAL A 394 -0.81 75.86 -14.70
C VAL A 394 -1.36 76.65 -15.88
N LYS A 395 -2.33 77.52 -15.58
CA LYS A 395 -2.76 78.59 -16.47
C LYS A 395 -1.76 79.75 -16.35
N GLN A 396 -1.39 80.23 -17.55
CA GLN A 396 -0.59 81.39 -17.92
C GLN A 396 0.90 81.14 -18.05
#